data_AF-A0A0G3GQF8-F1
#
_entry.id   AF-A0A0G3GQF8-F1
#
_cell.length_a   1.000
_cell.length_b   1.000
_cell.length_c   1.000
_cell.angle_alpha   90.00
_cell.angle_beta   90.00
_cell.angle_gamma   90.00
#
_symmetry.space_group_name_H-M   'P 1'
#
loop_
_entity.id
_entity.type
_entity.pdbx_description
1 polymer ?
#
loop_
_entity_poly.entity_id
_entity_poly.type
_entity_poly.pdbx_seq_one_letter_code
_entity_poly.pdbx_strand_id
1 'polypeptide(L)'
;MNRCSLILLPVFFLGACSLTPAPTPNPTLNNLGHSALNDAANRTSTSSNIADLRAQQAEQLFAEVRRLCGTTKEGQTPESCLVPTADAQPSTDPANTPQRAAEQILATVGDIPAESMPLIARIHTQLAVLGAHPSITDSAPGNGGEPARKLLEWENSVVYGLHVALAYAGSATPDIESAIERHEARVEALRASIPNAPAAAPAYSLRDYPQPKDAASVKVLLTALESDTVSQWNIAASQSADAAWRAYGLSVSAESARIAAEMLTAQGKDPLQAEFAQ
;
A
#
# COMPACT_ATOMS: atom_id res chain seq x y z
N MET A 1 29.06 9.09 -81.10
CA MET A 1 29.20 8.01 -80.10
C MET A 1 29.04 8.61 -78.72
N ASN A 2 28.29 7.91 -77.86
CA ASN A 2 28.14 8.03 -76.40
C ASN A 2 27.35 9.21 -75.82
N ARG A 3 26.04 8.94 -75.66
CA ARG A 3 25.15 9.55 -74.66
C ARG A 3 25.57 9.08 -73.27
N CYS A 4 25.64 10.00 -72.30
CA CYS A 4 25.71 9.64 -70.88
C CYS A 4 24.41 10.11 -70.22
N SER A 5 23.45 9.19 -70.12
CA SER A 5 22.23 9.37 -69.33
C SER A 5 22.59 9.30 -67.85
N LEU A 6 22.40 10.39 -67.10
CA LEU A 6 22.35 10.35 -65.64
C LEU A 6 20.92 10.05 -65.22
N ILE A 7 20.74 8.90 -64.58
CA ILE A 7 19.49 8.41 -64.03
C ILE A 7 19.20 9.19 -62.74
N LEU A 8 18.13 9.99 -62.75
CA LEU A 8 17.52 10.50 -61.52
C LEU A 8 16.91 9.33 -60.74
N LEU A 9 17.54 8.98 -59.62
CA LEU A 9 16.95 8.10 -58.61
C LEU A 9 16.05 8.94 -57.69
N PRO A 10 14.74 8.66 -57.60
CA PRO A 10 13.90 9.25 -56.58
C PRO A 10 14.25 8.61 -55.24
N VAL A 11 14.91 9.36 -54.36
CA VAL A 11 15.04 9.01 -52.95
C VAL A 11 13.66 9.18 -52.32
N PHE A 12 12.89 8.09 -52.27
CA PHE A 12 11.69 8.01 -51.44
C PHE A 12 12.14 8.04 -49.97
N PHE A 13 12.06 9.21 -49.35
CA PHE A 13 11.99 9.31 -47.89
C PHE A 13 10.68 8.67 -47.47
N LEU A 14 10.72 7.37 -47.12
CA LEU A 14 9.69 6.74 -46.31
C LEU A 14 9.77 7.37 -44.92
N GLY A 15 9.09 8.51 -44.75
CA GLY A 15 8.76 9.05 -43.45
C GLY A 15 7.89 8.04 -42.73
N ALA A 16 8.51 7.15 -41.97
CA ALA A 16 7.83 6.28 -41.03
C ALA A 16 7.25 7.17 -39.92
N CYS A 17 6.07 7.75 -40.15
CA CYS A 17 5.19 8.13 -39.06
C CYS A 17 4.89 6.82 -38.31
N SER A 18 5.57 6.64 -37.18
CA SER A 18 5.25 5.58 -36.23
C SER A 18 3.79 5.77 -35.84
N LEU A 19 2.89 4.96 -36.40
CA LEU A 19 1.47 4.87 -36.04
C LEU A 19 1.29 4.22 -34.66
N THR A 20 2.17 4.54 -33.71
CA THR A 20 2.00 4.15 -32.31
C THR A 20 0.92 5.06 -31.74
N PRO A 21 -0.21 4.52 -31.26
CA PRO A 21 -1.20 5.31 -30.55
C PRO A 21 -0.54 6.12 -29.43
N ALA A 22 -0.98 7.36 -29.22
CA ALA A 22 -0.50 8.14 -28.09
C ALA A 22 -0.76 7.37 -26.79
N PRO A 23 0.16 7.40 -25.81
CA PRO A 23 -0.05 6.73 -24.54
C PRO A 23 -1.30 7.30 -23.86
N THR A 24 -2.07 6.42 -23.24
CA THR A 24 -3.29 6.79 -22.51
C THR A 24 -3.06 6.65 -21.01
N PRO A 25 -3.61 7.57 -20.19
CA PRO A 25 -3.48 7.48 -18.74
C PRO A 25 -4.13 6.19 -18.23
N ASN A 26 -3.53 5.56 -17.21
CA ASN A 26 -4.15 4.41 -16.57
C ASN A 26 -5.49 4.85 -15.94
N PRO A 27 -6.63 4.29 -16.38
CA PRO A 27 -7.94 4.79 -15.98
C PRO A 27 -8.21 4.60 -14.48
N THR A 28 -7.74 3.50 -13.90
CA THR A 28 -7.93 3.19 -12.48
C THR A 28 -7.21 4.21 -11.59
N LEU A 29 -5.92 4.43 -11.84
CA LEU A 29 -5.14 5.42 -11.08
C LEU A 29 -5.64 6.84 -11.30
N ASN A 30 -6.06 7.18 -12.52
CA ASN A 30 -6.67 8.47 -12.83
C ASN A 30 -7.95 8.69 -12.01
N ASN A 31 -8.83 7.70 -11.96
CA ASN A 31 -10.07 7.76 -11.18
C ASN A 31 -9.82 7.86 -9.68
N LEU A 32 -8.83 7.12 -9.15
CA LEU A 32 -8.42 7.25 -7.75
C LEU A 32 -7.89 8.65 -7.45
N GLY A 33 -7.08 9.23 -8.36
CA GLY A 33 -6.55 10.59 -8.22
C GLY A 33 -7.66 11.64 -8.18
N HIS A 34 -8.64 11.56 -9.09
CA HIS A 34 -9.80 12.45 -9.07
C HIS A 34 -10.66 12.27 -7.82
N SER A 35 -10.85 11.03 -7.35
CA SER A 35 -11.55 10.76 -6.10
C SER A 35 -10.86 11.45 -4.91
N ALA A 36 -9.53 11.32 -4.82
CA ALA A 36 -8.73 12.00 -3.81
C ALA A 36 -8.78 13.53 -3.92
N LEU A 37 -8.79 14.07 -5.13
CA LEU A 37 -8.91 15.51 -5.36
C LEU A 37 -10.29 16.04 -4.94
N ASN A 38 -11.36 15.29 -5.22
CA ASN A 38 -12.73 15.62 -4.79
C ASN A 38 -12.89 15.56 -3.27
N ASP A 39 -12.25 14.58 -2.62
CA ASP A 39 -12.20 14.50 -1.16
C ASP A 39 -11.44 15.70 -0.56
N ALA A 40 -10.34 16.11 -1.18
CA ALA A 40 -9.56 17.27 -0.76
C ALA A 40 -10.31 18.61 -0.87
N ALA A 41 -11.33 18.69 -1.71
CA ALA A 41 -12.18 19.87 -1.83
C ALA A 41 -13.11 20.07 -0.61
N ASN A 42 -13.32 19.04 0.22
CA ASN A 42 -14.08 19.12 1.46
C ASN A 42 -13.27 19.70 2.64
N ARG A 43 -12.84 20.96 2.52
CA ARG A 43 -12.12 21.66 3.60
C ARG A 43 -13.08 22.27 4.61
N THR A 44 -13.29 21.55 5.72
CA THR A 44 -13.88 22.10 6.94
C THR A 44 -12.82 22.10 8.06
N SER A 45 -13.05 22.83 9.16
CA SER A 45 -12.08 22.87 10.27
C SER A 45 -11.82 21.50 10.89
N THR A 46 -12.82 20.61 10.89
CA THR A 46 -12.73 19.24 11.42
C THR A 46 -12.16 18.22 10.43
N SER A 47 -12.08 18.54 9.14
CA SER A 47 -11.55 17.65 8.09
C SER A 47 -10.25 18.12 7.46
N SER A 48 -9.61 19.18 8.01
CA SER A 48 -8.42 19.81 7.41
C SER A 48 -7.27 18.82 7.16
N ASN A 49 -6.89 18.01 8.15
CA ASN A 49 -5.83 17.00 8.00
C ASN A 49 -6.18 15.94 6.93
N ILE A 50 -7.45 15.52 6.86
CA ILE A 50 -7.93 14.56 5.85
C ILE A 50 -7.83 15.20 4.47
N ALA A 51 -8.34 16.42 4.31
CA ALA A 51 -8.32 17.13 3.03
C ALA A 51 -6.89 17.37 2.53
N ASP A 52 -5.96 17.73 3.41
CA ASP A 52 -4.56 17.95 3.07
C ASP A 52 -3.86 16.64 2.66
N LEU A 53 -4.11 15.53 3.38
CA LEU A 53 -3.55 14.23 2.98
C LEU A 53 -4.14 13.75 1.66
N ARG A 54 -5.46 13.90 1.44
CA ARG A 54 -6.10 13.54 0.18
C ARG A 54 -5.59 14.38 -1.00
N ALA A 55 -5.26 15.66 -0.79
CA ALA A 55 -4.61 16.48 -1.81
C ALA A 55 -3.22 15.94 -2.18
N GLN A 56 -2.41 15.54 -1.19
CA GLN A 56 -1.10 14.93 -1.42
C GLN A 56 -1.23 13.59 -2.16
N GLN A 57 -2.19 12.76 -1.78
CA GLN A 57 -2.44 11.47 -2.43
C GLN A 57 -2.91 11.65 -3.87
N ALA A 58 -3.73 12.67 -4.16
CA ALA A 58 -4.11 13.02 -5.54
C ALA A 58 -2.88 13.38 -6.39
N GLU A 59 -1.98 14.22 -5.88
CA GLU A 59 -0.72 14.57 -6.56
C GLU A 59 0.14 13.34 -6.83
N GLN A 60 0.30 12.45 -5.84
CA GLN A 60 1.06 11.21 -6.00
C GLN A 60 0.44 10.28 -7.07
N LEU A 61 -0.88 10.14 -7.09
CA LEU A 61 -1.59 9.32 -8.08
C LEU A 61 -1.46 9.89 -9.48
N PHE A 62 -1.60 11.20 -9.66
CA PHE A 62 -1.41 11.84 -10.97
C PHE A 62 0.06 11.81 -11.42
N ALA A 63 1.01 11.94 -10.49
CA ALA A 63 2.42 11.73 -10.79
C ALA A 63 2.70 10.30 -11.28
N GLU A 64 2.07 9.30 -10.66
CA GLU A 64 2.19 7.90 -11.07
C GLU A 64 1.54 7.64 -12.44
N VAL A 65 0.37 8.25 -12.72
CA VAL A 65 -0.24 8.22 -14.07
C VAL A 65 0.74 8.76 -15.11
N ARG A 66 1.38 9.91 -14.84
CA ARG A 66 2.39 10.49 -15.74
C ARG A 66 3.61 9.58 -15.88
N ARG A 67 4.07 8.95 -14.81
CA ARG A 67 5.20 7.99 -14.83
C ARG A 67 4.91 6.82 -15.75
N LEU A 68 3.71 6.22 -15.63
CA LEU A 68 3.28 5.09 -16.47
C LEU A 68 3.15 5.47 -17.96
N CYS A 69 2.73 6.70 -18.25
CA CYS A 69 2.67 7.19 -19.62
C CYS A 69 4.05 7.39 -20.27
N GLY A 70 5.12 7.42 -19.47
CA GLY A 70 6.47 7.70 -19.95
C GLY A 70 6.66 9.14 -20.41
N THR A 71 7.67 9.35 -21.24
CA THR A 71 8.02 10.68 -21.78
C THR A 71 8.13 10.65 -23.30
N THR A 72 7.91 11.81 -23.93
CA THR A 72 8.16 12.00 -25.36
C THR A 72 9.66 12.00 -25.66
N LYS A 73 10.04 12.08 -26.94
CA LYS A 73 11.45 12.14 -27.35
C LYS A 73 12.18 13.38 -26.80
N GLU A 74 11.41 14.42 -26.50
CA GLU A 74 11.86 15.68 -25.92
C GLU A 74 11.92 15.64 -24.38
N GLY A 75 11.62 14.48 -23.77
CA GLY A 75 11.62 14.27 -22.33
C GLY A 75 10.40 14.85 -21.60
N GLN A 76 9.33 15.20 -22.31
CA GLN A 76 8.12 15.80 -21.73
C GLN A 76 7.04 14.74 -21.47
N THR A 77 6.11 15.01 -20.56
CA THR A 77 4.91 14.18 -20.42
C THR A 77 4.02 14.34 -21.66
N PRO A 78 3.54 13.24 -22.27
CA PRO A 78 2.60 13.32 -23.39
C PRO A 78 1.32 14.09 -23.02
N GLU A 79 0.85 14.96 -23.93
CA GLU A 79 -0.34 15.79 -23.69
C GLU A 79 -1.59 14.96 -23.37
N SER A 80 -1.73 13.79 -24.01
CA SER A 80 -2.81 12.83 -23.75
C SER A 80 -2.84 12.29 -22.32
N CYS A 81 -1.74 12.45 -21.55
CA CYS A 81 -1.61 12.04 -20.16
C CYS A 81 -1.57 13.22 -19.18
N LEU A 82 -1.81 14.45 -19.65
CA LEU A 82 -2.06 15.57 -18.77
C LEU A 82 -3.48 15.43 -18.21
N VAL A 83 -3.56 15.21 -16.91
CA VAL A 83 -4.84 15.04 -16.21
C VAL A 83 -5.36 16.40 -15.78
N PRO A 84 -6.57 16.83 -16.22
CA PRO A 84 -7.17 18.08 -15.76
C PRO A 84 -7.52 17.99 -14.27
N THR A 85 -7.15 18.97 -13.47
CA THR A 85 -7.43 19.00 -12.01
C THR A 85 -8.35 20.16 -11.60
N ALA A 86 -8.77 21.02 -12.53
CA ALA A 86 -9.49 22.26 -12.23
C ALA A 86 -10.95 22.05 -11.77
N ASP A 87 -11.53 20.86 -11.99
CA ASP A 87 -12.96 20.59 -11.79
C ASP A 87 -13.29 19.83 -10.51
N ALA A 88 -12.40 19.86 -9.50
CA ALA A 88 -12.61 19.17 -8.24
C ALA A 88 -13.96 19.56 -7.59
N GLN A 89 -14.83 18.58 -7.38
CA GLN A 89 -16.13 18.79 -6.75
C GLN A 89 -16.10 18.20 -5.33
N PRO A 90 -16.61 18.91 -4.31
CA PRO A 90 -16.70 18.37 -2.96
C PRO A 90 -17.50 17.06 -2.95
N SER A 91 -16.92 16.02 -2.35
CA SER A 91 -17.56 14.71 -2.15
C SER A 91 -18.79 14.85 -1.24
N THR A 92 -19.88 14.13 -1.55
CA THR A 92 -21.19 14.28 -0.88
C THR A 92 -21.27 13.72 0.54
N ASP A 93 -20.28 12.92 0.94
CA ASP A 93 -20.15 12.34 2.29
C ASP A 93 -18.70 12.51 2.80
N PRO A 94 -18.35 13.71 3.29
CA PRO A 94 -17.00 14.02 3.76
C PRO A 94 -16.64 13.33 5.09
N ALA A 95 -17.63 12.89 5.88
CA ALA A 95 -17.38 12.28 7.18
C ALA A 95 -16.76 10.87 7.05
N ASN A 96 -17.14 10.13 5.99
CA ASN A 96 -16.65 8.77 5.73
C ASN A 96 -15.55 8.71 4.67
N THR A 97 -14.88 9.83 4.38
CA THR A 97 -13.86 9.92 3.32
C THR A 97 -12.77 8.84 3.43
N PRO A 98 -12.11 8.62 4.59
CA PRO A 98 -11.06 7.60 4.67
C PRO A 98 -11.57 6.19 4.34
N GLN A 99 -12.72 5.81 4.89
CA GLN A 99 -13.33 4.50 4.67
C GLN A 99 -13.69 4.28 3.20
N ARG A 100 -14.42 5.22 2.60
CA ARG A 100 -14.85 5.13 1.20
C ARG A 100 -13.66 5.06 0.24
N ALA A 101 -12.61 5.83 0.51
CA ALA A 101 -11.40 5.80 -0.32
C ALA A 101 -10.66 4.47 -0.21
N ALA A 102 -10.57 3.88 0.99
CA ALA A 102 -9.95 2.57 1.20
C ALA A 102 -10.76 1.47 0.48
N GLU A 103 -12.08 1.48 0.60
CA GLU A 103 -12.98 0.54 -0.09
C GLU A 103 -12.87 0.67 -1.62
N GLN A 104 -12.76 1.89 -2.14
CA GLN A 104 -12.57 2.12 -3.58
C GLN A 104 -11.24 1.51 -4.09
N ILE A 105 -10.16 1.62 -3.30
CA ILE A 105 -8.89 0.96 -3.63
C ILE A 105 -9.07 -0.54 -3.68
N LEU A 106 -9.67 -1.15 -2.65
CA LEU A 106 -9.88 -2.60 -2.61
C LEU A 106 -10.77 -3.09 -3.76
N ALA A 107 -11.80 -2.33 -4.12
CA ALA A 107 -12.69 -2.66 -5.23
C ALA A 107 -12.01 -2.62 -6.61
N THR A 108 -10.90 -1.88 -6.75
CA THR A 108 -10.21 -1.66 -8.03
C THR A 108 -8.80 -2.25 -8.07
N VAL A 109 -8.35 -2.89 -6.99
CA VAL A 109 -6.95 -3.34 -6.81
C VAL A 109 -6.49 -4.35 -7.87
N GLY A 110 -7.42 -5.09 -8.47
CA GLY A 110 -7.14 -6.02 -9.56
C GLY A 110 -6.72 -5.33 -10.87
N ASP A 111 -7.16 -4.08 -11.07
CA ASP A 111 -6.88 -3.30 -12.29
C ASP A 111 -5.66 -2.38 -12.14
N ILE A 112 -5.03 -2.39 -10.95
CA ILE A 112 -3.87 -1.56 -10.65
C ILE A 112 -2.61 -2.22 -11.22
N PRO A 113 -1.78 -1.48 -11.98
CA PRO A 113 -0.49 -1.97 -12.46
C PRO A 113 0.41 -2.42 -11.29
N ALA A 114 1.09 -3.56 -11.45
CA ALA A 114 1.92 -4.12 -10.39
C ALA A 114 3.00 -3.14 -9.88
N GLU A 115 3.60 -2.38 -10.79
CA GLU A 115 4.60 -1.35 -10.48
C GLU A 115 4.06 -0.16 -9.67
N SER A 116 2.74 0.07 -9.67
CA SER A 116 2.09 1.13 -8.89
C SER A 116 1.60 0.64 -7.53
N MET A 117 1.62 -0.66 -7.27
CA MET A 117 1.13 -1.22 -6.01
C MET A 117 1.83 -0.70 -4.75
N PRO A 118 3.17 -0.44 -4.73
CA PRO A 118 3.81 0.16 -3.56
C PRO A 118 3.21 1.52 -3.16
N LEU A 119 2.90 2.37 -4.16
CA LEU A 119 2.22 3.65 -3.91
C LEU A 119 0.82 3.40 -3.34
N ILE A 120 0.08 2.47 -3.91
CA ILE A 120 -1.30 2.18 -3.50
C ILE A 120 -1.36 1.59 -2.09
N ALA A 121 -0.43 0.70 -1.74
CA ALA A 121 -0.32 0.15 -0.40
C ALA A 121 -0.09 1.25 0.63
N ARG A 122 0.84 2.17 0.37
CA ARG A 122 1.06 3.33 1.24
C ARG A 122 -0.19 4.20 1.37
N ILE A 123 -0.85 4.56 0.26
CA ILE A 123 -2.08 5.37 0.28
C ILE A 123 -3.15 4.68 1.14
N HIS A 124 -3.34 3.37 0.95
CA HIS A 124 -4.31 2.59 1.71
C HIS A 124 -3.98 2.56 3.21
N THR A 125 -2.71 2.36 3.58
CA THR A 125 -2.24 2.43 4.97
C THR A 125 -2.48 3.80 5.60
N GLN A 126 -2.19 4.88 4.88
CA GLN A 126 -2.46 6.25 5.33
C GLN A 126 -3.95 6.50 5.60
N LEU A 127 -4.84 5.93 4.77
CA LEU A 127 -6.28 6.00 5.00
C LEU A 127 -6.70 5.22 6.26
N ALA A 128 -6.06 4.10 6.55
CA ALA A 128 -6.28 3.33 7.77
C ALA A 128 -5.83 4.07 9.03
N VAL A 129 -4.68 4.76 8.97
CA VAL A 129 -4.21 5.66 10.04
C VAL A 129 -5.23 6.78 10.31
N LEU A 130 -5.94 7.25 9.28
CA LEU A 130 -7.03 8.22 9.40
C LEU A 130 -8.39 7.61 9.80
N GLY A 131 -8.44 6.32 10.15
CA GLY A 131 -9.64 5.66 10.69
C GLY A 131 -10.41 4.80 9.69
N ALA A 132 -9.89 4.57 8.48
CA ALA A 132 -10.44 3.52 7.62
C ALA A 132 -10.23 2.14 8.26
N HIS A 133 -11.26 1.31 8.19
CA HIS A 133 -11.34 -0.03 8.75
C HIS A 133 -11.98 -0.96 7.70
N PRO A 134 -11.28 -1.25 6.60
CA PRO A 134 -11.78 -2.18 5.59
C PRO A 134 -11.95 -3.58 6.19
N SER A 135 -13.00 -4.28 5.76
CA SER A 135 -13.24 -5.66 6.18
C SER A 135 -12.10 -6.58 5.74
N ILE A 136 -11.69 -7.47 6.64
CA ILE A 136 -10.76 -8.57 6.36
C ILE A 136 -11.60 -9.84 6.23
N THR A 137 -11.27 -10.69 5.25
CA THR A 137 -11.83 -12.03 5.16
C THR A 137 -11.13 -12.96 6.15
N ASP A 138 -11.85 -13.82 6.85
CA ASP A 138 -11.23 -14.72 7.85
C ASP A 138 -10.20 -15.69 7.23
N SER A 139 -10.37 -16.02 5.96
CA SER A 139 -9.46 -16.89 5.22
C SER A 139 -8.53 -16.08 4.31
N ALA A 140 -7.24 -16.36 4.38
CA ALA A 140 -6.29 -15.89 3.37
C ALA A 140 -6.58 -16.57 2.02
N PRO A 141 -6.50 -15.85 0.89
CA PRO A 141 -6.71 -16.44 -0.43
C PRO A 141 -5.71 -17.57 -0.71
N GLY A 142 -6.08 -18.60 -1.49
CA GLY A 142 -5.10 -19.60 -1.94
C GLY A 142 -4.05 -18.99 -2.87
N ASN A 143 -2.96 -19.72 -3.15
CA ASN A 143 -1.93 -19.33 -4.14
C ASN A 143 -1.06 -18.10 -3.79
N GLY A 144 -0.88 -17.80 -2.50
CA GLY A 144 -0.05 -16.66 -2.06
C GLY A 144 1.46 -16.80 -2.32
N GLY A 145 1.87 -17.94 -2.84
CA GLY A 145 3.23 -18.23 -3.28
C GLY A 145 4.27 -17.99 -2.18
N GLU A 146 5.43 -17.49 -2.60
CA GLU A 146 6.53 -17.17 -1.70
C GLU A 146 6.25 -16.00 -0.75
N PRO A 147 5.57 -14.90 -1.16
CA PRO A 147 5.20 -13.83 -0.24
C PRO A 147 4.39 -14.31 0.98
N ALA A 148 3.41 -15.20 0.78
CA ALA A 148 2.64 -15.75 1.90
C ALA A 148 3.48 -16.61 2.85
N ARG A 149 4.46 -17.37 2.32
CA ARG A 149 5.38 -18.16 3.16
C ARG A 149 6.29 -17.27 4.01
N LYS A 150 6.79 -16.16 3.45
CA LYS A 150 7.57 -15.16 4.19
C LYS A 150 6.74 -14.46 5.25
N LEU A 151 5.49 -14.10 4.94
CA LEU A 151 4.57 -13.57 5.93
C LEU A 151 4.30 -14.58 7.05
N LEU A 152 4.15 -15.87 6.74
CA LEU A 152 3.97 -16.88 7.77
C LEU A 152 5.19 -16.95 8.69
N GLU A 153 6.41 -16.89 8.16
CA GLU A 153 7.63 -16.83 8.98
C GLU A 153 7.66 -15.57 9.86
N TRP A 154 7.34 -14.41 9.27
CA TRP A 154 7.21 -13.14 9.99
C TRP A 154 6.21 -13.24 11.15
N GLU A 155 4.99 -13.68 10.88
CA GLU A 155 3.92 -13.78 11.86
C GLU A 155 4.29 -14.74 13.00
N ASN A 156 4.90 -15.88 12.69
CA ASN A 156 5.43 -16.77 13.74
C ASN A 156 6.53 -16.11 14.57
N SER A 157 7.38 -15.27 13.96
CA SER A 157 8.42 -14.53 14.68
C SER A 157 7.85 -13.48 15.64
N VAL A 158 6.77 -12.82 15.25
CA VAL A 158 6.04 -11.88 16.09
C VAL A 158 5.38 -12.61 17.26
N VAL A 159 4.65 -13.70 17.00
CA VAL A 159 4.05 -14.54 18.05
C VAL A 159 5.11 -15.03 19.04
N TYR A 160 6.27 -15.47 18.56
CA TYR A 160 7.39 -15.86 19.42
C TYR A 160 7.87 -14.69 20.30
N GLY A 161 8.08 -13.51 19.73
CA GLY A 161 8.53 -12.33 20.48
C GLY A 161 7.54 -11.84 21.52
N LEU A 162 6.24 -11.90 21.22
CA LEU A 162 5.17 -11.56 22.16
C LEU A 162 5.10 -12.57 23.31
N HIS A 163 5.27 -13.86 23.05
CA HIS A 163 5.37 -14.87 24.10
C HIS A 163 6.58 -14.66 25.02
N VAL A 164 7.73 -14.27 24.48
CA VAL A 164 8.90 -13.87 25.29
C VAL A 164 8.58 -12.63 26.13
N ALA A 165 7.84 -11.67 25.57
CA ALA A 165 7.49 -10.42 26.24
C ALA A 165 6.54 -10.62 27.44
N LEU A 166 5.70 -11.66 27.44
CA LEU A 166 4.77 -11.97 28.55
C LEU A 166 5.48 -12.07 29.91
N ALA A 167 6.70 -12.60 29.95
CA ALA A 167 7.50 -12.71 31.18
C ALA A 167 7.80 -11.34 31.84
N TYR A 168 7.72 -10.25 31.09
CA TYR A 168 8.05 -8.89 31.52
C TYR A 168 6.84 -7.94 31.44
N ALA A 169 5.69 -8.41 30.96
CA ALA A 169 4.58 -7.56 30.54
C ALA A 169 3.92 -6.80 31.70
N GLY A 170 3.83 -7.41 32.89
CA GLY A 170 3.24 -6.77 34.07
C GLY A 170 1.84 -6.22 33.78
N SER A 171 1.65 -4.91 33.88
CA SER A 171 0.37 -4.27 33.55
C SER A 171 0.02 -4.28 32.05
N ALA A 172 0.97 -4.60 31.17
CA ALA A 172 0.76 -4.70 29.72
C ALA A 172 0.32 -6.10 29.26
N THR A 173 0.16 -7.07 30.18
CA THR A 173 -0.23 -8.45 29.83
C THR A 173 -1.48 -8.53 28.93
N PRO A 174 -2.59 -7.81 29.21
CA PRO A 174 -3.78 -7.89 28.35
C PRO A 174 -3.52 -7.41 26.91
N ASP A 175 -2.69 -6.38 26.74
CA ASP A 175 -2.34 -5.85 25.41
C ASP A 175 -1.53 -6.89 24.61
N ILE A 176 -0.62 -7.61 25.29
CA ILE A 176 0.22 -8.64 24.69
C ILE A 176 -0.59 -9.91 24.37
N GLU A 177 -1.46 -10.36 25.27
CA GLU A 177 -2.34 -11.52 25.01
C GLU A 177 -3.25 -11.24 23.82
N SER A 178 -3.86 -10.06 23.75
CA SER A 178 -4.69 -9.66 22.60
C SER A 178 -3.89 -9.59 21.29
N ALA A 179 -2.63 -9.14 21.34
CA ALA A 179 -1.75 -9.16 20.17
C ALA A 179 -1.41 -10.60 19.75
N ILE A 180 -1.09 -11.49 20.70
CA ILE A 180 -0.83 -12.91 20.41
C ILE A 180 -2.03 -13.53 19.70
N GLU A 181 -3.25 -13.36 20.23
CA GLU A 181 -4.46 -13.90 19.62
C GLU A 181 -4.66 -13.43 18.16
N ARG A 182 -4.44 -12.14 17.88
CA ARG A 182 -4.54 -11.60 16.51
C ARG A 182 -3.50 -12.20 15.57
N HIS A 183 -2.23 -12.25 16.00
CA HIS A 183 -1.15 -12.78 15.18
C HIS A 183 -1.29 -14.30 14.97
N GLU A 184 -1.76 -15.05 15.98
CA GLU A 184 -2.06 -16.48 15.84
C GLU A 184 -3.20 -16.74 14.86
N ALA A 185 -4.25 -15.91 14.86
CA ALA A 185 -5.32 -15.99 13.86
C ALA A 185 -4.79 -15.77 12.42
N ARG A 186 -3.85 -14.83 12.25
CA ARG A 186 -3.17 -14.61 10.96
C ARG A 186 -2.28 -15.79 10.56
N VAL A 187 -1.54 -16.37 11.52
CA VAL A 187 -0.75 -17.59 11.30
C VAL A 187 -1.65 -18.72 10.82
N GLU A 188 -2.82 -18.93 11.43
CA GLU A 188 -3.75 -19.98 11.04
C GLU A 188 -4.31 -19.75 9.64
N ALA A 189 -4.76 -18.53 9.33
CA ALA A 189 -5.23 -18.16 8.00
C ALA A 189 -4.15 -18.40 6.92
N LEU A 190 -2.90 -17.99 7.19
CA LEU A 190 -1.76 -18.23 6.29
C LEU A 190 -1.47 -19.72 6.13
N ARG A 191 -1.43 -20.52 7.21
CA ARG A 191 -1.20 -21.97 7.13
C ARG A 191 -2.28 -22.68 6.31
N ALA A 192 -3.54 -22.29 6.47
CA ALA A 192 -4.65 -22.86 5.71
C ALA A 192 -4.54 -22.57 4.19
N SER A 193 -3.93 -21.45 3.81
CA SER A 193 -3.77 -21.03 2.41
C SER A 193 -2.51 -21.56 1.71
N ILE A 194 -1.52 -22.05 2.47
CA ILE A 194 -0.21 -22.46 1.95
C ILE A 194 -0.11 -23.99 1.90
N PRO A 195 0.01 -24.61 0.71
CA PRO A 195 0.30 -26.03 0.59
C PRO A 195 1.64 -26.38 1.27
N ASN A 196 1.64 -27.42 2.11
CA ASN A 196 2.81 -27.81 2.91
C ASN A 196 3.43 -26.60 3.64
N ALA A 197 2.59 -25.86 4.37
CA ALA A 197 3.02 -24.73 5.17
C ALA A 197 4.17 -25.13 6.10
N PRO A 198 5.28 -24.36 6.14
CA PRO A 198 6.37 -24.65 7.05
C PRO A 198 5.88 -24.56 8.50
N ALA A 199 6.32 -25.50 9.33
CA ALA A 199 6.13 -25.39 10.77
C ALA A 199 6.95 -24.20 11.31
N ALA A 200 6.48 -23.61 12.40
CA ALA A 200 7.23 -22.57 13.10
C ALA A 200 8.62 -23.09 13.52
N ALA A 201 9.65 -22.26 13.35
CA ALA A 201 10.97 -22.53 13.90
C ALA A 201 10.91 -22.57 15.45
N PRO A 202 11.82 -23.30 16.11
CA PRO A 202 11.86 -23.37 17.58
C PRO A 202 12.24 -22.03 18.24
N ALA A 203 12.87 -21.12 17.50
CA ALA A 203 13.24 -19.79 17.98
C ALA A 203 13.42 -18.81 16.81
N TYR A 204 13.24 -17.52 17.09
CA TYR A 204 13.44 -16.41 16.15
C TYR A 204 14.38 -15.37 16.75
N SER A 205 15.10 -14.64 15.88
CA SER A 205 15.99 -13.56 16.31
C SER A 205 15.20 -12.27 16.48
N LEU A 206 15.27 -11.66 17.67
CA LEU A 206 14.64 -10.37 17.99
C LEU A 206 15.68 -9.30 18.32
N ARG A 207 16.91 -9.45 17.81
CA ARG A 207 18.06 -8.61 18.18
C ARG A 207 17.89 -7.15 17.75
N ASP A 208 17.13 -6.92 16.69
CA ASP A 208 16.87 -5.59 16.14
C ASP A 208 15.73 -4.87 16.90
N TYR A 209 15.08 -5.56 17.85
CA TYR A 209 14.01 -4.99 18.67
C TYR A 209 14.47 -4.65 20.10
N PRO A 210 13.81 -3.67 20.74
CA PRO A 210 13.98 -3.39 22.15
C PRO A 210 13.79 -4.64 23.00
N GLN A 211 14.79 -4.99 23.80
CA GLN A 211 14.72 -6.16 24.67
C GLN A 211 13.77 -5.88 25.85
N PRO A 212 12.78 -6.77 26.10
CA PRO A 212 11.86 -6.58 27.21
C PRO A 212 12.59 -6.83 28.54
N LYS A 213 12.41 -5.89 29.47
CA LYS A 213 12.96 -5.95 30.83
C LYS A 213 11.95 -5.49 31.89
N ASP A 214 10.88 -4.84 31.46
CA ASP A 214 9.78 -4.30 32.27
C ASP A 214 8.56 -4.02 31.38
N ALA A 215 7.43 -3.66 31.98
CA ALA A 215 6.19 -3.37 31.25
C ALA A 215 6.34 -2.21 30.24
N ALA A 216 7.22 -1.24 30.51
CA ALA A 216 7.43 -0.09 29.62
C ALA A 216 8.16 -0.50 28.33
N SER A 217 9.25 -1.27 28.45
CA SER A 217 9.99 -1.82 27.30
C SER A 217 9.15 -2.81 26.49
N VAL A 218 8.25 -3.57 27.13
CA VAL A 218 7.27 -4.43 26.42
C VAL A 218 6.34 -3.61 25.53
N LYS A 219 5.84 -2.45 25.99
CA LYS A 219 5.01 -1.58 25.13
C LYS A 219 5.78 -1.04 23.93
N VAL A 220 7.05 -0.68 24.12
CA VAL A 220 7.91 -0.22 23.01
C VAL A 220 8.17 -1.36 22.01
N LEU A 221 8.44 -2.57 22.50
CA LEU A 221 8.58 -3.77 21.67
C LEU A 221 7.30 -4.03 20.86
N LEU A 222 6.13 -4.04 21.52
CA LEU A 222 4.84 -4.25 20.86
C LEU A 222 4.59 -3.22 19.75
N THR A 223 4.81 -1.93 20.02
CA THR A 223 4.65 -0.88 19.00
C THR A 223 5.60 -1.08 17.81
N ALA A 224 6.84 -1.52 18.05
CA ALA A 224 7.79 -1.79 16.98
C ALA A 224 7.36 -2.99 16.13
N LEU A 225 6.93 -4.09 16.75
CA LEU A 225 6.45 -5.28 16.05
C LEU A 225 5.19 -5.01 15.24
N GLU A 226 4.22 -4.28 15.80
CA GLU A 226 3.00 -3.91 15.10
C GLU A 226 3.29 -2.95 13.92
N SER A 227 4.23 -1.99 14.10
CA SER A 227 4.66 -1.09 13.02
C SER A 227 5.32 -1.84 11.87
N ASP A 228 6.23 -2.76 12.17
CA ASP A 228 6.88 -3.56 11.14
C ASP A 228 5.91 -4.54 10.47
N THR A 229 4.90 -5.01 11.21
CA THR A 229 3.83 -5.85 10.65
C THR A 229 3.09 -5.11 9.54
N VAL A 230 2.80 -3.82 9.69
CA VAL A 230 2.23 -3.00 8.61
C VAL A 230 3.10 -3.07 7.36
N SER A 231 4.41 -2.84 7.51
CA SER A 231 5.38 -2.84 6.41
C SER A 231 5.46 -4.21 5.73
N GLN A 232 5.53 -5.30 6.48
CA GLN A 232 5.62 -6.65 5.92
C GLN A 232 4.38 -7.01 5.09
N TRP A 233 3.18 -6.72 5.60
CA TRP A 233 1.93 -6.95 4.85
C TRP A 233 1.80 -6.05 3.63
N ASN A 234 2.21 -4.78 3.73
CA ASN A 234 2.25 -3.86 2.58
C ASN A 234 3.18 -4.35 1.46
N ILE A 235 4.37 -4.81 1.82
CA ILE A 235 5.36 -5.34 0.87
C ILE A 235 4.78 -6.59 0.19
N ALA A 236 4.22 -7.53 0.96
CA ALA A 236 3.64 -8.74 0.41
C ALA A 236 2.44 -8.46 -0.52
N ALA A 237 1.55 -7.55 -0.12
CA ALA A 237 0.44 -7.10 -0.96
C ALA A 237 0.97 -6.48 -2.26
N SER A 238 2.01 -5.66 -2.17
CA SER A 238 2.56 -4.95 -3.33
C SER A 238 3.28 -5.86 -4.33
N GLN A 239 3.86 -6.96 -3.85
CA GLN A 239 4.58 -7.92 -4.68
C GLN A 239 3.66 -9.00 -5.29
N SER A 240 2.41 -9.10 -4.82
CA SER A 240 1.48 -10.09 -5.34
C SER A 240 1.04 -9.76 -6.77
N ALA A 241 1.00 -10.80 -7.62
CA ALA A 241 0.35 -10.74 -8.92
C ALA A 241 -1.15 -11.08 -8.86
N ASP A 242 -1.62 -11.64 -7.73
CA ASP A 242 -3.01 -12.05 -7.53
C ASP A 242 -3.81 -10.94 -6.86
N ALA A 243 -4.95 -10.58 -7.47
CA ALA A 243 -5.80 -9.48 -7.01
C ALA A 243 -6.44 -9.74 -5.64
N ALA A 244 -6.84 -10.99 -5.37
CA ALA A 244 -7.42 -11.34 -4.08
C ALA A 244 -6.37 -11.23 -2.97
N TRP A 245 -5.13 -11.64 -3.24
CA TRP A 245 -4.01 -11.45 -2.31
C TRP A 245 -3.64 -9.99 -2.08
N ARG A 246 -3.69 -9.15 -3.12
CA ARG A 246 -3.50 -7.71 -2.95
C ARG A 246 -4.56 -7.14 -2.01
N ALA A 247 -5.84 -7.43 -2.26
CA ALA A 247 -6.94 -6.97 -1.42
C ALA A 247 -6.77 -7.46 0.03
N TYR A 248 -6.51 -8.75 0.21
CA TYR A 248 -6.33 -9.36 1.53
C TYR A 248 -5.17 -8.73 2.31
N GLY A 249 -3.98 -8.63 1.69
CA GLY A 249 -2.82 -8.05 2.34
C GLY A 249 -2.99 -6.56 2.66
N LEU A 250 -3.66 -5.80 1.79
CA LEU A 250 -4.03 -4.40 2.07
C LEU A 250 -4.99 -4.30 3.26
N SER A 251 -6.00 -5.15 3.36
CA SER A 251 -6.91 -5.14 4.53
C SER A 251 -6.20 -5.49 5.83
N VAL A 252 -5.32 -6.50 5.85
CA VAL A 252 -4.55 -6.88 7.06
C VAL A 252 -3.55 -5.79 7.45
N SER A 253 -2.88 -5.17 6.46
CA SER A 253 -2.00 -4.02 6.71
C SER A 253 -2.75 -2.83 7.30
N ALA A 254 -3.99 -2.58 6.87
CA ALA A 254 -4.82 -1.49 7.35
C ALA A 254 -5.25 -1.70 8.81
N GLU A 255 -5.67 -2.92 9.18
CA GLU A 255 -5.96 -3.24 10.58
C GLU A 255 -4.72 -3.04 11.46
N SER A 256 -3.57 -3.56 11.02
CA SER A 256 -2.30 -3.40 11.74
C SER A 256 -1.89 -1.94 11.87
N ALA A 257 -2.11 -1.13 10.82
CA ALA A 257 -1.80 0.29 10.81
C ALA A 257 -2.67 1.07 11.79
N ARG A 258 -3.95 0.74 11.92
CA ARG A 258 -4.83 1.35 12.92
C ARG A 258 -4.34 1.07 14.34
N ILE A 259 -4.00 -0.19 14.61
CA ILE A 259 -3.48 -0.62 15.93
C ILE A 259 -2.15 0.11 16.23
N ALA A 260 -1.21 0.10 15.29
CA ALA A 260 0.06 0.80 15.45
C ALA A 260 -0.14 2.32 15.61
N ALA A 261 -1.09 2.91 14.90
CA ALA A 261 -1.41 4.33 15.00
C ALA A 261 -1.96 4.70 16.39
N GLU A 262 -2.84 3.88 16.96
CA GLU A 262 -3.34 4.06 18.34
C GLU A 262 -2.19 4.01 19.35
N MET A 263 -1.27 3.06 19.20
CA MET A 263 -0.08 2.95 20.07
C MET A 263 0.87 4.15 19.93
N LEU A 264 1.14 4.60 18.71
CA LEU A 264 1.98 5.76 18.43
C LEU A 264 1.35 7.05 18.98
N THR A 265 0.04 7.22 18.80
CA THR A 265 -0.71 8.36 19.35
C THR A 265 -0.67 8.37 20.87
N ALA A 266 -0.82 7.21 21.52
CA ALA A 266 -0.67 7.09 22.98
C ALA A 266 0.75 7.44 23.47
N GLN A 267 1.76 7.37 22.59
CA GLN A 267 3.13 7.83 22.85
C GLN A 267 3.37 9.31 22.48
N GLY A 268 2.35 10.03 22.02
CA GLY A 268 2.46 11.41 21.56
C GLY A 268 3.18 11.58 20.22
N LYS A 269 3.26 10.52 19.42
CA LYS A 269 3.84 10.54 18.06
C LYS A 269 2.73 10.69 17.02
N ASP A 270 3.02 11.38 15.93
CA ASP A 270 2.13 11.43 14.77
C ASP A 270 2.27 10.13 13.96
N PRO A 271 1.21 9.29 13.87
CA PRO A 271 1.28 8.04 13.13
C PRO A 271 1.45 8.23 11.62
N LEU A 272 1.10 9.38 11.05
CA LEU A 272 1.38 9.67 9.63
C LEU A 272 2.87 9.91 9.37
N GLN A 273 3.67 10.17 10.40
CA GLN A 273 5.13 10.31 10.30
C GLN A 273 5.87 8.98 10.54
N ALA A 274 5.15 7.89 10.82
CA ALA A 274 5.76 6.58 10.97
C ALA A 274 6.28 6.03 9.63
N GLU A 275 7.35 5.24 9.66
CA GLU A 275 7.97 4.68 8.45
C GLU A 275 6.98 3.92 7.57
N PHE A 276 6.06 3.16 8.15
CA PHE A 276 5.04 2.41 7.40
C PHE A 276 4.04 3.30 6.63
N ALA A 277 3.95 4.60 6.96
CA ALA A 277 3.04 5.55 6.36
C ALA A 277 3.72 6.46 5.31
N GLN A 278 5.04 6.32 5.09
CA GLN A 278 5.87 7.12 4.16
C GLN A 278 6.15 6.38 2.86
#